data_AF-A0A820XFD7-F1
#
_entry.id   AF-A0A820XFD7-F1
#
_cell.length_a   1.000
_cell.length_b   1.000
_cell.length_c   1.000
_cell.angle_alpha   90.00
_cell.angle_beta   90.00
_cell.angle_gamma   90.00
#
_symmetry.space_group_name_H-M   'P 1'
#
loop_
_entity.id
_entity.type
_entity.pdbx_description
1 polymer ?
#
loop_
_entity_poly.entity_id
_entity_poly.type
_entity_poly.pdbx_seq_one_letter_code
_entity_poly.pdbx_strand_id
1 'polypeptide(L)'
;MSIETPEFQFRKVLRRLLDGLSESDCRKLQFLLCEDISLIIQDDPTIGGTLDLFQKLFDQHKITEENFTYLINAFEAIKCFDAARCLR
;
A
#
# COMPACT_ATOMS: atom_id res chain seq x y z
N MET A 1 19.86 -20.80 0.81
CA MET A 1 18.39 -20.61 0.80
C MET A 1 18.11 -19.45 1.73
N SER A 2 17.82 -18.27 1.19
CA SER A 2 17.38 -17.15 2.02
C SER A 2 15.98 -17.49 2.54
N ILE A 3 15.82 -17.51 3.86
CA ILE A 3 14.49 -17.61 4.47
C ILE A 3 13.80 -16.29 4.12
N GLU A 4 12.86 -16.31 3.17
CA GLU A 4 12.05 -15.14 2.86
C GLU A 4 11.25 -14.80 4.12
N THR A 5 11.52 -13.63 4.72
CA THR A 5 10.79 -13.18 5.89
C THR A 5 9.34 -12.90 5.53
N PRO A 6 8.40 -12.99 6.49
CA PRO A 6 7.00 -12.66 6.26
C PRO A 6 6.83 -11.26 5.63
N GLU A 7 7.60 -10.28 6.11
CA GLU A 7 7.73 -8.92 5.56
C GLU A 7 8.15 -8.88 4.07
N PHE A 8 9.02 -9.79 3.65
CA PHE A 8 9.47 -9.87 2.26
C PHE A 8 8.36 -10.37 1.33
N GLN A 9 7.53 -11.31 1.78
CA GLN A 9 6.35 -11.75 1.03
C GLN A 9 5.31 -10.63 0.94
N PHE A 10 5.10 -9.93 2.05
CA PHE A 10 4.20 -8.78 2.12
C PHE A 10 4.59 -7.70 1.10
N ARG A 11 5.87 -7.29 1.08
CA ARG A 11 6.38 -6.33 0.09
C ARG A 11 6.22 -6.81 -1.36
N LYS A 12 6.40 -8.10 -1.64
CA LYS A 12 6.19 -8.65 -2.99
C LYS A 12 4.74 -8.56 -3.45
N VAL A 13 3.79 -8.86 -2.56
CA VAL A 13 2.35 -8.74 -2.87
C VAL A 13 2.00 -7.28 -3.15
N LEU A 14 2.46 -6.36 -2.30
CA LEU A 14 2.23 -4.93 -2.49
C LEU A 14 2.85 -4.39 -3.78
N ARG A 15 4.08 -4.81 -4.12
CA ARG A 15 4.75 -4.44 -5.37
C ARG A 15 3.89 -4.80 -6.58
N ARG A 16 3.37 -6.03 -6.63
CA ARG A 16 2.52 -6.51 -7.74
C ARG A 16 1.21 -5.72 -7.84
N LEU A 17 0.64 -5.29 -6.72
CA LEU A 17 -0.55 -4.46 -6.70
C LEU A 17 -0.27 -3.07 -7.28
N LEU A 18 0.86 -2.47 -6.89
CA LEU A 18 1.27 -1.15 -7.34
C LEU A 18 1.70 -1.12 -8.81
N ASP A 19 2.26 -2.22 -9.33
CA ASP A 19 2.58 -2.33 -10.77
C ASP A 19 1.32 -2.23 -11.66
N GLY A 20 0.13 -2.49 -11.10
CA GLY A 20 -1.16 -2.31 -11.77
C GLY A 20 -1.77 -0.92 -11.64
N LEU A 21 -1.13 0.00 -10.88
CA LEU A 21 -1.64 1.35 -10.65
C LEU A 21 -0.95 2.37 -11.54
N SER A 22 -1.71 3.38 -11.97
CA SER A 22 -1.11 4.57 -12.58
C SER A 22 -0.43 5.43 -11.51
N GLU A 23 0.48 6.31 -11.94
CA GLU A 23 1.06 7.33 -11.04
C GLU A 23 -0.03 8.23 -10.42
N SER A 24 -1.11 8.49 -11.16
CA SER A 24 -2.26 9.24 -10.64
C SER A 24 -2.95 8.51 -9.50
N ASP A 25 -3.09 7.19 -9.60
CA ASP A 25 -3.70 6.40 -8.53
C ASP A 25 -2.76 6.24 -7.34
N CYS A 26 -1.46 6.13 -7.57
CA CYS A 26 -0.45 6.18 -6.52
C CYS A 26 -0.54 7.51 -5.74
N ARG A 27 -0.66 8.66 -6.44
CA ARG A 27 -0.88 9.97 -5.79
C ARG A 27 -2.14 10.02 -4.95
N LYS A 28 -3.27 9.58 -5.49
CA LYS A 28 -4.54 9.56 -4.75
C LYS A 28 -4.45 8.68 -3.51
N LEU A 29 -3.81 7.52 -3.64
CA LEU A 29 -3.61 6.59 -2.54
C LEU A 29 -2.72 7.18 -1.46
N GLN A 30 -1.57 7.74 -1.84
CA GLN A 30 -0.67 8.40 -0.90
C GLN A 30 -1.34 9.56 -0.18
N PHE A 31 -2.11 10.39 -0.91
CA PHE A 31 -2.85 11.50 -0.31
C PHE A 31 -3.85 11.00 0.74
N LEU A 32 -4.71 10.04 0.38
CA LEU A 32 -5.71 9.46 1.27
C LEU A 32 -5.07 8.83 2.52
N LEU A 33 -4.00 8.07 2.32
CA LEU A 33 -3.30 7.38 3.41
C LEU A 33 -2.57 8.34 4.32
N CYS A 34 -1.90 9.38 3.77
CA CYS A 34 -1.20 10.38 4.57
C CYS A 34 -2.16 11.24 5.40
N GLU A 35 -3.34 11.57 4.87
CA GLU A 35 -4.39 12.25 5.66
C GLU A 35 -4.81 11.42 6.87
N ASP A 36 -5.04 10.10 6.70
CA ASP A 36 -5.54 9.24 7.77
C ASP A 36 -4.51 9.00 8.90
N ILE A 37 -3.22 9.02 8.57
CA ILE A 37 -2.13 8.77 9.53
C ILE A 37 -1.33 10.02 9.93
N SER A 38 -1.80 11.22 9.54
CA SER A 38 -1.13 12.50 9.81
C SER A 38 0.36 12.50 9.43
N LEU A 39 0.74 11.72 8.40
CA LEU A 39 2.09 11.74 7.88
C LEU A 39 2.24 12.93 6.93
N ILE A 40 3.43 13.54 6.93
CA ILE A 40 3.80 14.51 5.89
C ILE A 40 3.66 13.77 4.56
N ILE A 41 2.82 14.31 3.67
CA ILE A 41 2.63 13.79 2.32
C ILE A 41 4.02 13.59 1.71
N GLN A 42 4.39 12.34 1.43
CA GLN A 42 5.63 12.06 0.73
C GLN A 42 5.47 12.61 -0.68
N ASP A 43 6.33 13.56 -1.05
CA ASP A 43 6.33 14.23 -2.37
C ASP A 43 6.85 13.29 -3.49
N ASP A 44 6.86 11.99 -3.25
CA ASP A 44 7.31 10.95 -4.17
C ASP A 44 6.12 10.09 -4.62
N PRO A 45 5.40 10.52 -5.68
CA PRO A 45 4.21 9.84 -6.19
C PRO A 45 4.50 8.52 -6.92
N THR A 46 5.72 8.00 -6.81
CA THR A 46 6.13 6.77 -7.48
C THR A 46 5.63 5.51 -6.75
N ILE A 47 5.77 4.37 -7.43
CA ILE A 47 5.61 3.04 -6.82
C ILE A 47 6.54 2.88 -5.61
N GLY A 48 7.77 3.41 -5.69
CA GLY A 48 8.75 3.38 -4.60
C GLY A 48 8.25 4.12 -3.37
N GLY A 49 7.83 5.38 -3.54
CA GLY A 49 7.25 6.17 -2.45
C GLY A 49 6.02 5.51 -1.83
N THR A 50 5.14 4.91 -2.64
CA THR A 50 3.96 4.21 -2.15
C THR A 50 4.31 2.95 -1.34
N LEU A 51 5.35 2.20 -1.75
CA LEU A 51 5.85 1.05 -0.98
C LEU A 51 6.41 1.45 0.38
N ASP A 52 7.16 2.55 0.43
CA ASP A 52 7.71 3.07 1.68
C ASP A 52 6.59 3.50 2.64
N LEU A 53 5.50 4.07 2.10
CA LEU A 53 4.32 4.41 2.89
C LEU A 53 3.63 3.15 3.45
N PHE A 54 3.48 2.10 2.65
CA PHE A 54 2.95 0.83 3.13
C PHE A 54 3.84 0.19 4.19
N GLN A 55 5.16 0.27 4.06
CA GLN A 55 6.07 -0.21 5.09
C GLN A 55 5.82 0.52 6.42
N LYS A 56 5.70 1.85 6.40
CA LYS A 56 5.41 2.63 7.61
C LYS A 56 4.08 2.23 8.25
N LEU A 57 3.06 1.98 7.43
CA LEU A 57 1.76 1.48 7.90
C LEU A 57 1.88 0.09 8.54
N PHE A 58 2.73 -0.77 7.98
CA PHE A 58 3.01 -2.10 8.51
C PHE A 58 3.74 -2.02 9.85
N ASP A 59 4.79 -1.19 9.94
CA ASP A 59 5.55 -0.96 11.16
C ASP A 59 4.65 -0.40 12.29
N GLN A 60 3.66 0.44 11.93
CA GLN A 60 2.65 0.98 12.84
C GLN A 60 1.48 0.01 13.14
N HIS A 61 1.52 -1.21 12.61
CA HIS A 61 0.48 -2.23 12.78
C HIS A 61 -0.91 -1.79 12.29
N LYS A 62 -0.97 -0.82 11.37
CA LYS A 62 -2.20 -0.37 10.70
C LYS A 62 -2.64 -1.34 9.61
N ILE A 63 -1.66 -1.99 8.99
CA ILE A 63 -1.83 -3.09 8.04
C ILE A 63 -0.99 -4.26 8.56
N THR A 64 -1.49 -5.48 8.41
CA THR A 64 -0.75 -6.69 8.75
C THR A 64 -0.87 -7.70 7.63
N GLU A 65 -0.06 -8.75 7.66
CA GLU A 65 -0.09 -9.82 6.65
C GLU A 65 -1.40 -10.61 6.67
N GLU A 66 -2.08 -10.61 7.81
CA GLU A 66 -3.37 -11.29 8.00
C GLU A 66 -4.55 -10.33 7.79
N ASN A 67 -4.30 -9.02 7.76
CA ASN A 67 -5.34 -8.01 7.70
C ASN A 67 -5.00 -6.88 6.72
N PHE A 68 -5.50 -7.05 5.50
CA PHE A 68 -5.44 -6.05 4.43
C PHE A 68 -6.66 -5.12 4.39
N THR A 69 -7.59 -5.21 5.35
CA THR A 69 -8.87 -4.46 5.33
C THR A 69 -8.65 -2.96 5.13
N TYR A 70 -7.63 -2.41 5.78
CA TYR A 70 -7.29 -1.00 5.66
C TYR A 70 -6.85 -0.62 4.23
N LEU A 71 -6.02 -1.45 3.58
CA LEU A 71 -5.63 -1.23 2.17
C LEU A 71 -6.79 -1.45 1.21
N ILE A 72 -7.62 -2.48 1.44
CA ILE A 72 -8.82 -2.75 0.62
C ILE A 72 -9.73 -1.52 0.63
N ASN A 73 -10.03 -0.98 1.81
CA ASN A 73 -10.86 0.21 1.95
C ASN A 73 -10.23 1.43 1.25
N ALA A 74 -8.92 1.61 1.36
CA ALA A 74 -8.20 2.70 0.68
C ALA A 74 -8.27 2.56 -0.85
N PHE A 75 -8.10 1.35 -1.39
CA PHE A 75 -8.23 1.08 -2.82
C PHE A 75 -9.66 1.28 -3.33
N GLU A 76 -10.67 0.87 -2.56
CA GLU A 76 -12.08 1.11 -2.90
C GLU A 76 -12.42 2.61 -2.90
N ALA A 77 -11.88 3.37 -1.95
CA ALA A 77 -12.09 4.82 -1.85
C ALA A 77 -11.57 5.57 -3.10
N ILE A 78 -10.45 5.13 -3.67
CA ILE A 78 -9.89 5.71 -4.90
C ILE A 78 -10.40 5.04 -6.19
N LYS A 79 -11.36 4.11 -6.08
CA LYS A 79 -11.96 3.34 -7.17
C LYS A 79 -11.01 2.36 -7.88
N CYS A 80 -9.94 1.93 -7.21
CA CYS A 80 -9.02 0.89 -7.67
C CYS A 80 -9.53 -0.51 -7.28
N PHE A 81 -10.69 -0.90 -7.81
CA PHE A 81 -11.38 -2.13 -7.41
C PHE A 81 -10.61 -3.41 -7.75
N ASP A 82 -9.78 -3.39 -8.80
CA ASP A 82 -8.94 -4.56 -9.14
C ASP A 82 -7.88 -4.82 -8.07
N ALA A 83 -7.24 -3.77 -7.56
CA ALA A 83 -6.27 -3.88 -6.47
C ALA A 83 -6.95 -4.34 -5.16
N ALA A 84 -8.15 -3.82 -4.85
CA ALA A 84 -8.95 -4.27 -3.72
C ALA A 84 -9.33 -5.76 -3.83
N ARG A 85 -9.69 -6.23 -5.04
CA ARG A 85 -10.06 -7.62 -5.30
C ARG A 85 -8.89 -8.58 -5.16
N CYS A 86 -7.67 -8.16 -5.52
CA CYS A 86 -6.47 -8.98 -5.35
C CYS A 86 -6.05 -9.19 -3.88
N LEU A 87 -6.56 -8.36 -2.96
CA LEU A 87 -6.28 -8.43 -1.53
C LEU A 87 -7.34 -9.18 -0.71
N ARG A 88 -8.45 -9.60 -1.35
CA ARG A 88 -9.51 -10.41 -0.75
C ARG A 88 -9.25 -11.90 -0.96
#